data_AF-A0A955MVM3-F1
#
_entry.id   AF-A0A955MVM3-F1
#
_cell.length_a   1.000
_cell.length_b   1.000
_cell.length_c   1.000
_cell.angle_alpha   90.00
_cell.angle_beta   90.00
_cell.angle_gamma   90.00
#
_symmetry.space_group_name_H-M   'P 1'
#
loop_
_entity.id
_entity.type
_entity.pdbx_description
1 polymer ?
#
loop_
_entity_poly.entity_id
_entity_poly.type
_entity_poly.pdbx_seq_one_letter_code
_entity_poly.pdbx_strand_id
1 'polypeptide(L)' 'MALDSKTPSGPIEEKWTKHKFDLKLVNPANKRKYEVIVVGTGLAGASAAASLSELGYHVKSFCIQDSPRRAHS' A
#
# COMPACT_ATOMS: atom_id res chain seq x y z
N MET A 1 29.05 0.35 -2.46
CA MET A 1 27.65 0.17 -2.89
C MET A 1 26.99 1.54 -2.82
N ALA A 2 26.49 2.08 -3.94
CA ALA A 2 25.85 3.40 -3.94
C ALA A 2 24.40 3.27 -3.44
N LEU A 3 24.01 4.12 -2.49
CA LEU A 3 22.63 4.20 -2.03
C LEU A 3 21.82 5.04 -3.03
N ASP A 4 20.86 4.40 -3.70
CA ASP A 4 19.89 5.08 -4.56
C ASP A 4 18.57 5.26 -3.80
N SER A 5 18.24 6.50 -3.48
CA SER A 5 17.04 6.86 -2.73
C SER A 5 15.77 6.92 -3.59
N LYS A 6 15.89 6.84 -4.93
CA LYS A 6 14.77 6.97 -5.90
C LYS A 6 13.83 8.15 -5.62
N THR A 7 14.38 9.23 -5.09
CA THR A 7 13.60 10.42 -4.75
C THR A 7 13.11 11.09 -6.04
N PRO A 8 11.84 11.53 -6.13
CA PRO A 8 11.35 12.19 -7.33
C PRO A 8 12.13 13.47 -7.66
N SER A 9 12.23 13.81 -8.94
CA SER A 9 12.92 15.00 -9.42
C SER A 9 12.11 16.28 -9.22
N GLY A 10 12.76 17.44 -9.32
CA GLY A 10 12.11 18.76 -9.30
C GLY A 10 12.16 19.51 -7.96
N PRO A 11 11.56 20.71 -7.89
CA PRO A 11 11.53 21.56 -6.69
C PRO A 11 10.90 20.86 -5.49
N ILE A 12 11.42 21.10 -4.29
CA ILE A 12 11.01 20.38 -3.08
C ILE A 12 9.52 20.57 -2.76
N GLU A 13 8.98 21.77 -2.97
CA GLU A 13 7.57 22.10 -2.73
C GLU A 13 6.60 21.29 -3.60
N GLU A 14 6.98 20.95 -4.83
CA GLU A 14 6.10 20.33 -5.82
C GLU A 14 6.40 18.85 -6.06
N LYS A 15 7.56 18.37 -5.58
CA LYS A 15 8.15 17.07 -5.90
C LYS A 15 7.18 15.91 -5.78
N TRP A 16 6.52 15.79 -4.61
CA TRP A 16 5.61 14.67 -4.33
C TRP A 16 4.25 14.84 -5.01
N THR A 17 3.79 16.08 -5.15
CA THR A 17 2.54 16.40 -5.86
C THR A 17 2.64 16.02 -7.33
N LYS A 18 3.73 16.40 -8.00
CA LYS A 18 4.04 16.03 -9.39
C LYS A 18 4.19 14.52 -9.53
N HIS A 19 5.00 13.89 -8.67
CA HIS A 19 5.18 12.43 -8.70
C HIS A 19 3.84 11.69 -8.61
N LYS A 20 2.95 12.09 -7.69
CA LYS A 20 1.63 11.47 -7.52
C LYS A 20 0.76 11.64 -8.77
N PHE A 21 0.83 12.80 -9.43
CA PHE A 21 0.07 13.08 -10.65
C PHE A 21 0.55 12.23 -11.84
N ASP A 22 1.86 11.98 -11.92
CA ASP A 22 2.47 11.22 -13.00
C ASP A 22 2.31 9.68 -12.85
N LEU A 23 1.86 9.21 -11.68
CA LEU A 23 1.65 7.78 -11.43
C LEU A 23 0.49 7.23 -12.28
N LYS A 24 0.72 6.04 -12.84
CA LYS A 24 -0.32 5.33 -13.59
C LYS A 24 -1.46 4.91 -12.66
N LEU A 25 -2.67 5.33 -12.99
CA LEU A 25 -3.86 4.93 -12.27
C LEU A 25 -4.24 3.47 -12.59
N VAL A 26 -4.65 2.73 -11.56
CA VAL A 26 -5.19 1.38 -11.71
C VAL A 26 -6.68 1.49 -12.05
N ASN A 27 -7.06 1.06 -13.25
CA ASN A 27 -8.48 1.00 -13.60
C ASN A 27 -9.20 -0.11 -12.78
N PRO A 28 -10.52 -0.01 -12.55
CA PRO A 28 -11.27 -0.99 -11.76
C PRO A 28 -11.15 -2.44 -12.29
N ALA A 29 -11.14 -2.61 -13.61
CA ALA A 29 -11.05 -3.92 -14.25
C ALA A 29 -9.70 -4.63 -14.01
N ASN A 30 -8.62 -3.88 -13.76
CA ASN A 30 -7.28 -4.44 -13.56
C ASN A 30 -6.95 -4.66 -12.08
N LYS A 31 -7.80 -4.28 -11.11
CA LYS A 31 -7.48 -4.42 -9.67
C LYS A 31 -7.18 -5.86 -9.28
N ARG A 32 -7.89 -6.84 -9.87
CA ARG A 32 -7.66 -8.28 -9.71
C ARG A 32 -6.35 -8.79 -10.31
N LYS A 33 -5.58 -7.96 -11.01
CA LYS A 33 -4.24 -8.34 -11.48
C LYS A 33 -3.17 -8.05 -10.45
N TYR A 34 -3.49 -7.25 -9.44
CA TYR A 34 -2.55 -6.82 -8.43
C TYR A 34 -2.79 -7.57 -7.12
N GLU A 35 -1.69 -8.06 -6.55
CA GLU A 35 -1.67 -8.64 -5.23
C GLU A 35 -1.17 -7.59 -4.23
N VAL A 36 -1.92 -7.42 -3.14
CA VAL A 36 -1.56 -6.50 -2.05
C VAL A 36 -1.25 -7.32 -0.81
N ILE A 37 -0.05 -7.09 -0.27
CA ILE A 37 0.38 -7.72 0.97
C ILE A 37 0.19 -6.72 2.11
N VAL A 38 -0.63 -7.08 3.09
CA VAL A 38 -0.81 -6.32 4.33
C VAL A 38 -0.08 -7.06 5.45
N VAL A 39 0.93 -6.43 6.02
CA VAL A 39 1.67 -6.98 7.17
C VAL A 39 1.22 -6.25 8.44
N GLY A 40 0.64 -7.01 9.37
CA GLY A 40 0.03 -6.51 10.60
C GLY A 40 -1.48 -6.50 10.51
N THR A 41 -2.13 -7.20 11.45
CA THR A 41 -3.61 -7.33 11.54
C THR A 41 -4.19 -6.57 12.73
N GLY A 42 -3.61 -5.40 13.05
CA GLY A 42 -4.18 -4.46 14.02
C GLY A 42 -5.39 -3.74 13.45
N LEU A 43 -5.90 -2.71 14.14
CA LEU A 43 -7.08 -1.95 13.67
C LEU A 43 -6.88 -1.39 12.25
N ALA A 44 -5.75 -0.71 12.00
CA ALA A 44 -5.48 -0.12 10.70
C ALA A 44 -5.26 -1.18 9.61
N GLY A 45 -4.50 -2.23 9.90
CA GLY A 45 -4.19 -3.29 8.94
C GLY A 45 -5.43 -4.10 8.53
N ALA A 46 -6.30 -4.43 9.50
CA ALA A 46 -7.56 -5.12 9.22
C ALA A 46 -8.49 -4.25 8.35
N SER A 47 -8.65 -2.98 8.70
CA SER A 47 -9.47 -2.04 7.92
C SER A 47 -8.92 -1.84 6.51
N ALA A 48 -7.61 -1.69 6.35
CA ALA A 48 -6.97 -1.56 5.04
C ALA A 48 -7.17 -2.83 4.18
N ALA A 49 -6.99 -4.02 4.78
CA ALA A 49 -7.19 -5.28 4.08
C ALA A 49 -8.64 -5.45 3.62
N ALA A 50 -9.61 -5.13 4.47
CA ALA A 50 -11.03 -5.19 4.13
C ALA A 50 -11.38 -4.23 2.98
N SER A 51 -11.05 -2.94 3.12
CA SER A 51 -11.37 -1.94 2.09
C SER A 51 -10.72 -2.24 0.74
N LEU A 52 -9.47 -2.70 0.72
CA LEU A 52 -8.80 -3.07 -0.53
C LEU A 52 -9.39 -4.34 -1.16
N SER A 53 -9.80 -5.30 -0.34
CA SER A 53 -10.49 -6.51 -0.84
C SER A 53 -11.85 -6.16 -1.44
N GLU A 54 -12.63 -5.28 -0.79
CA GLU A 54 -13.91 -4.78 -1.31
C GLU A 54 -13.75 -4.03 -2.64
N LEU A 55 -12.64 -3.29 -2.80
CA LEU A 55 -12.30 -2.63 -4.05
C LEU A 55 -11.94 -3.61 -5.18
N GLY A 56 -11.71 -4.89 -4.87
CA GLY A 56 -11.45 -5.97 -5.85
C GLY A 56 -9.98 -6.32 -6.04
N TYR A 57 -9.09 -5.95 -5.11
CA TYR A 57 -7.70 -6.39 -5.10
C TYR A 57 -7.56 -7.80 -4.49
N HIS A 58 -6.52 -8.54 -4.88
CA HIS A 58 -6.16 -9.77 -4.18
C HIS A 58 -5.31 -9.44 -2.95
N VAL A 59 -5.93 -9.45 -1.77
CA VAL A 59 -5.23 -9.09 -0.54
C VAL A 59 -4.78 -10.34 0.20
N LYS A 60 -3.49 -10.38 0.58
CA LYS A 60 -2.94 -11.34 1.54
C LYS A 60 -2.58 -10.60 2.82
N SER A 61 -3.15 -11.01 3.94
CA SER A 61 -2.94 -10.40 5.24
C SER A 61 -2.11 -11.33 6.13
N PHE A 62 -1.00 -10.82 6.65
CA PHE A 62 -0.06 -11.57 7.47
C PHE A 62 -0.02 -10.99 8.88
N CYS A 63 -0.07 -11.88 9.87
CA CYS A 63 0.17 -11.53 11.26
C CYS A 63 1.39 -12.27 11.76
N ILE A 64 2.32 -11.56 12.39
CA ILE A 64 3.54 -12.13 12.99
C ILE A 64 3.34 -12.52 14.46
N GLN A 65 2.20 -12.17 15.04
CA GLN A 65 1.87 -12.46 16.44
C GLN A 65 1.03 -13.73 16.53
N ASP A 66 1.05 -14.38 17.69
CA ASP A 66 0.29 -15.61 17.97
C ASP A 66 -1.22 -15.48 17.70
N SER A 67 -1.76 -14.26 17.70
CA SER A 67 -3.17 -14.02 17.35
C SER A 67 -3.38 -12.71 16.57
N PRO A 68 -4.34 -12.69 15.64
CA PRO A 68 -4.79 -11.45 15.00
C PRO A 68 -5.30 -10.44 16.05
N ARG A 69 -5.21 -9.13 15.73
CA ARG A 69 -5.59 -8.00 16.60
C ARG A 69 -4.70 -7.73 17.82
N ARG A 70 -3.63 -8.50 18.04
CA ARG A 70 -2.64 -8.22 19.10
C ARG A 70 -1.65 -7.11 18.72
N ALA A 71 -1.69 -6.66 17.47
CA ALA A 71 -0.82 -5.60 16.97
C ALA A 71 -1.42 -4.28 17.43
N HIS A 72 -0.75 -3.62 18.36
CA HIS A 72 -1.10 -2.28 18.76
C HIS A 72 -0.87 -1.31 17.59
N SER A 73 -1.82 -0.40 17.39
CA SER A 73 -1.71 0.78 16.52
C SER A 73 -0.99 1.91 17.22
#